data_AF-A0A818SD19-F1
#
_entry.id   AF-A0A818SD19-F1
#
_cell.length_a   1.000
_cell.length_b   1.000
_cell.length_c   1.000
_cell.angle_alpha   90.00
_cell.angle_beta   90.00
_cell.angle_gamma   90.00
#
_symmetry.space_group_name_H-M   'P 1'
#
loop_
_entity.id
_entity.type
_entity.pdbx_description
1 polymer ?
#
loop_
_entity_poly.entity_id
_entity_poly.type
_entity_poly.pdbx_seq_one_letter_code
_entity_poly.pdbx_strand_id
1 'polypeptide(L)'
;MNHVERTLLKDLFAKQQMQVLVSLAILVYEIDLFRIFSLSSEFRHIIVQEEEKLELQKLLERVPIPIQENIDESSAKINVLLQANISQLKLDVFALMVDIVYITQCVG
;
A
#
# COMPACT_ATOMS: atom_id res chain seq x y z
N MET A 1 -22.51 -28.07 28.98
CA MET A 1 -22.61 -26.74 28.33
C MET A 1 -24.06 -26.35 28.19
N ASN A 2 -24.48 -25.29 28.86
CA ASN A 2 -25.88 -24.84 28.92
C ASN A 2 -26.27 -24.00 27.68
N HIS A 3 -27.56 -23.66 27.56
CA HIS A 3 -28.05 -22.88 26.42
C HIS A 3 -27.41 -21.49 26.34
N VAL A 4 -27.16 -20.84 27.48
CA VAL A 4 -26.55 -19.50 27.54
C VAL A 4 -25.12 -19.52 27.03
N GLU A 5 -24.31 -20.49 27.47
CA GLU A 5 -22.94 -20.72 27.01
C GLU A 5 -22.87 -20.98 25.50
N ARG A 6 -23.81 -21.77 24.96
CA ARG A 6 -23.91 -22.01 23.52
C ARG A 6 -24.23 -20.73 22.74
N THR A 7 -25.11 -19.88 23.26
CA THR A 7 -25.44 -18.60 22.63
C THR A 7 -24.25 -17.64 22.69
N LEU A 8 -23.60 -17.49 23.85
CA LEU A 8 -22.43 -16.62 24.02
C LEU A 8 -21.26 -17.02 23.12
N LEU A 9 -21.02 -18.33 22.95
CA LEU A 9 -19.99 -18.82 22.03
C LEU A 9 -20.33 -18.47 20.59
N LYS A 10 -21.58 -18.66 20.14
CA LYS A 10 -22.01 -18.26 18.79
C LYS A 10 -21.84 -16.76 18.56
N ASP A 11 -22.22 -15.94 19.53
CA ASP A 11 -22.07 -14.48 19.45
C ASP A 11 -20.61 -14.05 19.40
N LEU A 12 -19.74 -14.72 20.17
CA LEU A 12 -18.29 -14.49 20.14
C LEU A 12 -17.70 -14.84 18.77
N PHE A 13 -18.06 -15.98 18.19
CA PHE A 13 -17.63 -16.36 16.84
C PHE A 13 -18.15 -15.38 15.77
N ALA A 14 -19.41 -14.96 15.85
CA ALA A 14 -19.98 -13.99 14.92
C ALA A 14 -19.31 -12.61 15.01
N LYS A 15 -19.01 -12.13 16.22
CA LYS A 15 -18.22 -10.90 16.43
C LYS A 15 -16.82 -11.02 15.86
N GLN A 16 -16.13 -12.14 16.09
CA GLN A 16 -14.79 -12.37 15.54
C GLN A 16 -14.82 -12.40 14.00
N GLN A 17 -15.81 -13.05 13.39
CA GLN A 17 -16.00 -13.07 11.94
C GLN A 17 -16.26 -11.66 11.38
N MET A 18 -17.14 -10.89 12.03
CA MET A 18 -17.42 -9.51 11.63
C MET A 18 -16.16 -8.63 11.73
N GLN A 19 -15.36 -8.80 12.78
CA GLN A 19 -14.10 -8.07 12.93
C GLN A 19 -13.10 -8.38 11.81
N VAL A 20 -12.97 -9.65 11.42
CA VAL A 20 -12.13 -10.04 10.28
C VAL A 20 -12.62 -9.41 8.98
N LEU A 21 -13.94 -9.43 8.71
CA LEU A 21 -14.52 -8.80 7.52
C LEU A 21 -14.25 -7.29 7.48
N VAL A 22 -14.38 -6.61 8.61
CA VAL A 22 -14.09 -5.16 8.71
C VAL A 22 -12.60 -4.88 8.45
N SER A 23 -11.69 -5.66 9.03
CA SER A 23 -10.25 -5.51 8.76
C SER A 23 -9.89 -5.73 7.30
N LEU A 24 -10.51 -6.71 6.62
CA LEU A 24 -10.32 -6.94 5.19
C LEU A 24 -10.87 -5.78 4.36
N ALA A 25 -12.05 -5.25 4.71
CA ALA A 25 -12.63 -4.11 4.00
C ALA A 25 -11.76 -2.84 4.11
N ILE A 26 -11.17 -2.59 5.28
CA ILE A 26 -10.23 -1.48 5.48
C ILE A 26 -8.99 -1.66 4.61
N LEU A 27 -8.40 -2.87 4.59
CA LEU A 27 -7.22 -3.14 3.77
C LEU A 27 -7.49 -2.92 2.27
N VAL A 28 -8.64 -3.41 1.77
CA VAL A 28 -9.02 -3.19 0.37
C VAL A 28 -9.17 -1.70 0.06
N TYR A 29 -9.80 -0.95 0.95
CA TYR A 29 -9.94 0.50 0.81
C TYR A 29 -8.58 1.21 0.77
N GLU A 30 -7.64 0.81 1.63
CA GLU A 30 -6.28 1.37 1.62
C GLU A 30 -5.54 1.07 0.32
N ILE A 31 -5.61 -0.17 -0.18
CA ILE A 31 -5.02 -0.55 -1.48
C ILE A 31 -5.58 0.34 -2.60
N ASP A 32 -6.90 0.49 -2.66
CA ASP A 32 -7.56 1.30 -3.69
C ASP A 32 -7.20 2.78 -3.57
N LEU A 33 -7.08 3.31 -2.36
CA LEU A 33 -6.72 4.72 -2.13
C LEU A 33 -5.32 5.03 -2.67
N PHE A 34 -4.32 4.21 -2.34
CA PHE A 34 -2.96 4.38 -2.84
C PHE A 34 -2.89 4.23 -4.35
N ARG A 35 -3.62 3.26 -4.90
CA ARG A 35 -3.74 3.07 -6.35
C ARG A 35 -4.33 4.29 -7.05
N ILE A 36 -5.48 4.79 -6.59
CA ILE A 36 -6.13 5.97 -7.18
C ILE A 36 -5.19 7.18 -7.14
N PHE A 37 -4.50 7.39 -6.02
CA PHE A 37 -3.50 8.46 -5.91
C PHE A 37 -2.38 8.30 -6.95
N SER A 38 -1.84 7.09 -7.11
CA SER A 38 -0.73 6.82 -8.04
C SER A 38 -1.09 7.04 -9.52
N LEU A 39 -2.39 7.03 -9.86
CA LEU A 39 -2.90 7.24 -11.22
C LEU A 39 -3.08 8.73 -11.56
N SER A 40 -2.77 9.65 -10.64
CA SER A 40 -2.98 11.07 -10.85
C SER A 40 -2.19 11.62 -12.03
N SER A 41 -2.80 12.54 -12.78
CA SER A 41 -2.21 13.11 -13.99
C SER A 41 -0.97 13.96 -13.72
N GLU A 42 -0.80 14.44 -12.48
CA GLU A 42 0.39 15.12 -11.98
C GLU A 42 1.65 14.27 -12.17
N PHE A 43 1.53 12.94 -12.08
CA PHE A 43 2.67 12.03 -12.14
C PHE A 43 2.95 11.47 -13.53
N ARG A 44 2.28 11.98 -14.58
CA ARG A 44 2.39 11.50 -15.97
C ARG A 44 3.80 11.46 -16.58
N HIS A 45 4.77 12.17 -15.98
CA HIS A 45 6.15 12.21 -16.45
C HIS A 45 7.08 11.27 -15.66
N ILE A 46 6.60 10.67 -14.57
CA ILE A 46 7.34 9.64 -13.84
C ILE A 46 7.30 8.37 -14.67
N ILE A 47 8.47 7.79 -14.91
CA ILE A 47 8.64 6.52 -15.62
C ILE A 47 9.50 5.58 -14.77
N VAL A 48 9.33 4.28 -15.00
CA VAL A 48 10.19 3.25 -14.41
C VAL A 48 11.44 3.11 -15.27
N GLN A 49 12.61 3.32 -14.68
CA GLN A 49 13.90 3.13 -15.34
C GLN A 49 14.45 1.74 -15.02
N GLU A 50 15.15 1.11 -15.97
CA GLU A 50 15.66 -0.26 -15.82
C GLU A 50 16.63 -0.40 -14.64
N GLU A 51 17.49 0.60 -14.43
CA GLU A 51 18.48 0.63 -13.34
C GLU A 51 17.87 0.70 -11.93
N GLU A 52 16.60 1.11 -11.82
CA GLU A 52 15.89 1.25 -10.53
C GLU A 52 15.05 0.01 -10.19
N LYS A 53 14.74 -0.86 -11.18
CA LYS A 53 13.78 -1.96 -10.99
C LYS A 53 14.14 -2.89 -9.85
N LEU A 54 15.42 -3.23 -9.70
CA LEU A 54 15.86 -4.12 -8.62
C LEU A 54 15.61 -3.49 -7.24
N GLU A 55 15.79 -2.18 -7.10
CA GLU A 55 15.53 -1.48 -5.84
C GLU A 55 14.02 -1.35 -5.58
N LEU A 56 13.23 -1.07 -6.64
CA LEU A 56 11.77 -1.06 -6.54
C LEU A 56 11.22 -2.42 -6.10
N GLN A 57 11.77 -3.54 -6.59
CA GLN A 57 11.39 -4.89 -6.13
C GLN A 57 11.61 -5.07 -4.63
N LYS A 58 12.78 -4.65 -4.12
CA LYS A 58 13.06 -4.73 -2.68
C LYS A 58 12.14 -3.84 -1.85
N LEU A 59 11.75 -2.67 -2.36
CA LEU A 59 10.81 -1.78 -1.66
C LEU A 59 9.40 -2.37 -1.64
N LEU A 60 8.95 -3.00 -2.74
CA LEU A 60 7.64 -3.66 -2.82
C LEU A 60 7.47 -4.76 -1.74
N GLU A 61 8.55 -5.45 -1.37
CA GLU A 61 8.54 -6.45 -0.29
C GLU A 61 8.49 -5.85 1.13
N ARG A 62 8.71 -4.53 1.26
CA ARG A 62 8.88 -3.84 2.56
C ARG A 62 7.78 -2.84 2.87
N VAL A 63 7.00 -2.42 1.87
CA VAL A 63 5.90 -1.49 2.07
C VAL A 63 4.72 -2.14 2.80
N PRO A 64 3.98 -1.40 3.64
CA PRO A 64 2.95 -1.98 4.50
C PRO A 64 1.67 -2.36 3.75
N ILE A 65 1.33 -1.67 2.64
CA ILE A 65 0.10 -1.90 1.89
C ILE A 65 0.45 -2.56 0.55
N PRO A 66 -0.18 -3.71 0.22
CA PRO A 66 0.08 -4.41 -1.03
C PRO A 66 -0.17 -3.53 -2.27
N ILE A 67 0.73 -3.65 -3.25
CA ILE A 67 0.65 -2.97 -4.55
C ILE A 67 0.27 -4.04 -5.59
N GLN A 68 -0.78 -3.77 -6.36
CA GLN A 68 -1.35 -4.72 -7.34
C GLN A 68 -0.86 -4.44 -8.77
N GLU A 69 -0.32 -3.25 -8.99
CA GLU A 69 0.22 -2.75 -10.23
C GLU A 69 1.48 -3.52 -10.62
N ASN A 70 1.71 -3.68 -11.93
CA ASN A 70 2.95 -4.28 -12.40
C ASN A 70 4.11 -3.30 -12.13
N ILE A 71 5.26 -3.83 -11.71
CA ILE A 71 6.47 -3.03 -11.42
C ILE A 71 6.93 -2.17 -12.60
N ASP A 72 6.61 -2.56 -13.83
CA ASP A 72 6.94 -1.79 -15.03
C ASP A 72 6.01 -0.55 -15.22
N GLU A 73 4.92 -0.46 -14.46
CA GLU A 73 4.00 0.68 -14.50
C GLU A 73 4.48 1.83 -13.61
N SER A 74 4.38 3.06 -14.10
CA SER A 74 4.68 4.26 -13.32
C SER A 74 3.87 4.35 -12.03
N SER A 75 2.61 3.87 -12.04
CA SER A 75 1.73 3.78 -10.87
C SER A 75 2.35 2.96 -9.74
N ALA A 76 2.97 1.81 -10.05
CA ALA A 76 3.65 0.99 -9.06
C ALA A 76 4.82 1.75 -8.40
N LYS A 77 5.62 2.46 -9.22
CA LYS A 77 6.72 3.29 -8.73
C LYS A 77 6.23 4.42 -7.83
N ILE A 78 5.19 5.14 -8.23
CA ILE A 78 4.63 6.25 -7.43
C ILE A 78 4.08 5.72 -6.09
N ASN A 79 3.33 4.62 -6.15
CA ASN A 79 2.71 3.99 -4.99
C ASN A 79 3.78 3.52 -3.98
N VAL A 80 4.79 2.79 -4.45
CA VAL A 80 5.86 2.27 -3.56
C VAL A 80 6.67 3.41 -2.96
N LEU A 81 6.96 4.48 -3.71
CA LEU A 81 7.71 5.63 -3.22
C LEU A 81 6.92 6.45 -2.20
N LEU A 82 5.61 6.62 -2.39
CA LEU A 82 4.74 7.27 -1.41
C LEU A 82 4.71 6.47 -0.10
N GLN A 83 4.51 5.16 -0.17
CA GLN A 83 4.50 4.30 1.01
C GLN A 83 5.86 4.26 1.71
N ALA A 84 6.95 4.20 0.95
CA ALA A 84 8.31 4.26 1.47
C ALA A 84 8.59 5.58 2.19
N ASN A 85 8.10 6.71 1.66
CA ASN A 85 8.20 8.02 2.28
C ASN A 85 7.46 8.08 3.63
N ILE A 86 6.19 7.67 3.66
CA ILE A 86 5.38 7.61 4.89
C ILE A 86 6.02 6.69 5.93
N SER A 87 6.55 5.56 5.49
CA SER A 87 7.18 4.54 6.34
C SER A 87 8.65 4.86 6.69
N GLN A 88 9.21 5.97 6.18
CA GLN A 88 10.60 6.37 6.34
C GLN A 88 11.61 5.26 5.98
N LEU A 89 11.33 4.50 4.92
CA LEU A 89 12.24 3.48 4.42
C LEU A 89 13.49 4.13 3.81
N LYS A 90 14.65 3.55 4.09
CA LYS A 90 15.91 3.94 3.44
C LYS A 90 15.91 3.49 1.99
N LEU A 91 16.32 4.40 1.09
CA LEU A 91 16.56 4.13 -0.33
C LEU A 91 18.06 4.24 -0.61
N ASP A 92 18.58 3.29 -1.39
CA ASP A 92 19.99 3.27 -1.75
C ASP A 92 20.29 4.05 -3.05
N VAL A 93 19.27 4.32 -3.87
CA VAL A 93 19.41 4.94 -5.20
C VAL A 93 18.99 6.42 -5.17
N PHE A 94 19.91 7.31 -5.55
CA PHE A 94 19.69 8.76 -5.55
C PHE A 94 18.56 9.22 -6.50
N ALA A 95 18.38 8.56 -7.64
CA ALA A 95 17.31 8.89 -8.60
C ALA A 95 15.91 8.74 -7.98
N LEU A 96 15.67 7.71 -7.17
CA LEU A 96 14.41 7.52 -6.46
C LEU A 96 14.16 8.58 -5.39
N MET A 97 15.21 9.20 -4.85
CA MET A 97 15.06 10.31 -3.89
C MET A 97 14.49 11.56 -4.56
N VAL A 98 14.84 11.83 -5.82
CA VAL A 98 14.30 12.96 -6.59
C VAL A 98 12.80 12.78 -6.81
N ASP A 99 12.39 11.57 -7.21
CA ASP A 99 10.98 11.24 -7.42
C ASP A 99 10.17 11.33 -6.12
N ILE A 100 10.72 10.89 -4.98
CA ILE A 100 10.08 11.05 -3.68
C ILE A 100 9.84 12.53 -3.36
N VAL A 101 10.82 13.41 -3.58
CA VAL A 101 10.66 14.85 -3.31
C VAL A 101 9.52 15.42 -4.16
N TYR A 102 9.44 15.05 -5.44
CA TYR A 102 8.36 15.50 -6.31
C TYR A 102 6.99 14.97 -5.84
N ILE A 103 6.89 13.68 -5.51
CA ILE A 103 5.65 13.06 -5.02
C ILE A 103 5.20 13.73 -3.71
N THR A 104 6.09 13.94 -2.75
CA THR A 104 5.76 14.55 -1.44
C THR A 104 5.26 15.99 -1.57
N GLN A 105 5.75 16.77 -2.53
CA GLN A 105 5.26 18.13 -2.78
C GLN A 105 3.80 18.16 -3.26
N CYS A 106 3.32 17.10 -3.90
CA CYS A 106 1.94 16.98 -4.39
C CYS A 106 0.96 16.46 -3.32
N VAL A 107 1.45 15.98 -2.18
CA VAL A 107 0.63 15.46 -1.06
C VAL A 107 0.28 16.56 -0.05
N GLY A 108 0.92 17.74 -0.15
CA GLY A 108 0.76 18.89 0.75
C GLY A 108 -0.52 19.68 0.56
#